data_AF-A0A7S3RAL8-F1
#
_entry.id   AF-A0A7S3RAL8-F1
#
_cell.length_a   1.000
_cell.length_b   1.000
_cell.length_c   1.000
_cell.angle_alpha   90.00
_cell.angle_beta   90.00
_cell.angle_gamma   90.00
#
_symmetry.space_group_name_H-M   'P 1'
#
loop_
_entity.id
_entity.type
_entity.pdbx_description
1 polymer ?
#
loop_
_entity_poly.entity_id
_entity_poly.type
_entity_poly.pdbx_seq_one_letter_code
_entity_poly.pdbx_strand_id
1 'polypeptide(L)'
;MPPRKRKALPKHDSKQPGIESFLTSKKPTTRKLQHPTVCFHHGNQILQAEHNGRPFNEGNVRDDDMEALLSNVRLRQQEKPARPLNQQQREAAHTDSSKPVMILAGAGSGKTSTLVARLLDMALCQGVPLNQVLMLTFTVKSTMEMRERLEHEGISKALLKPMTIHSWGYGLLSKYHRAAGFESRPSIIGDADAKRVAAVAKSWAEFAEFKANFAKLLGVPDTTSWPRLLNQLLRAHPSIHAHVKACVEEVKAEEEQHRRKREGKVLAAAAAAVSAGEG
;
A
#
# COMPACT_ATOMS: atom_id res chain seq x y z
N MET A 1 0.20 -17.78 -52.48
CA MET A 1 -0.36 -16.42 -52.69
C MET A 1 0.65 -15.40 -52.20
N PRO A 2 1.05 -14.40 -53.02
CA PRO A 2 2.01 -13.38 -52.63
C PRO A 2 1.34 -12.24 -51.81
N PRO A 3 2.11 -11.46 -51.03
CA PRO A 3 1.58 -10.39 -50.18
C PRO A 3 1.22 -9.12 -50.97
N ARG A 4 0.03 -8.56 -50.71
CA ARG A 4 -0.45 -7.30 -51.30
C ARG A 4 0.20 -6.07 -50.65
N LYS A 5 0.92 -5.27 -51.44
CA LYS A 5 1.42 -3.92 -51.12
C LYS A 5 0.25 -2.94 -50.92
N ARG A 6 0.29 -2.09 -49.87
CA ARG A 6 -0.59 -0.91 -49.75
C ARG A 6 0.22 0.37 -50.01
N LYS A 7 -0.34 1.21 -50.90
CA LYS A 7 0.19 2.47 -51.46
C LYS A 7 0.10 3.62 -50.45
N ALA A 8 1.10 4.50 -50.48
CA ALA A 8 1.10 5.83 -49.86
C ALA A 8 0.39 6.87 -50.76
N LEU A 9 -0.22 7.88 -50.15
CA LEU A 9 -0.89 9.04 -50.78
C LEU A 9 -0.79 10.27 -49.82
N PRO A 10 -0.92 11.52 -50.29
CA PRO A 10 0.23 12.43 -50.43
C PRO A 10 0.21 13.68 -49.52
N LYS A 11 1.34 14.39 -49.52
CA LYS A 11 1.56 15.70 -48.87
C LYS A 11 0.81 16.82 -49.59
N HIS A 12 0.28 17.78 -48.84
CA HIS A 12 -0.21 19.06 -49.37
C HIS A 12 0.36 20.22 -48.54
N ASP A 13 1.22 21.01 -49.17
CA ASP A 13 1.58 22.38 -48.77
C ASP A 13 0.49 23.33 -49.27
N SER A 14 0.13 24.36 -48.49
CA SER A 14 -0.19 25.70 -49.02
C SER A 14 -0.40 26.76 -47.92
N LYS A 15 0.39 27.82 -48.09
CA LYS A 15 0.36 29.22 -47.64
C LYS A 15 -0.94 29.78 -47.00
N GLN A 16 -0.72 30.66 -46.01
CA GLN A 16 -1.65 31.64 -45.41
C GLN A 16 -2.31 32.60 -46.44
N PRO A 17 -3.41 33.27 -46.04
CA PRO A 17 -3.32 34.71 -45.80
C PRO A 17 -4.03 35.17 -44.50
N GLY A 18 -3.58 36.31 -43.95
CA GLY A 18 -4.07 36.90 -42.70
C GLY A 18 -5.33 37.77 -42.84
N ILE A 19 -5.94 38.09 -41.69
CA ILE A 19 -6.89 39.19 -41.51
C ILE A 19 -6.71 39.77 -40.10
N GLU A 20 -6.57 41.09 -40.04
CA GLU A 20 -6.49 41.93 -38.84
C GLU A 20 -7.86 42.17 -38.17
N SER A 21 -7.78 42.46 -36.87
CA SER A 21 -8.67 43.31 -36.05
C SER A 21 -10.10 42.83 -35.75
N PHE A 22 -10.35 42.53 -34.47
CA PHE A 22 -11.55 43.00 -33.76
C PHE A 22 -11.21 43.13 -32.26
N LEU A 23 -10.99 44.37 -31.83
CA LEU A 23 -11.04 44.77 -30.43
C LEU A 23 -12.51 44.95 -30.05
N THR A 24 -12.97 44.29 -28.99
CA THR A 24 -13.81 44.92 -27.96
C THR A 24 -13.92 44.05 -26.70
N SER A 25 -13.34 44.57 -25.62
CA SER A 25 -13.88 44.62 -24.26
C SER A 25 -14.72 43.44 -23.74
N LYS A 26 -14.13 42.63 -22.85
CA LYS A 26 -14.55 42.47 -21.44
C LYS A 26 -13.51 41.63 -20.71
N LYS A 27 -12.78 42.26 -19.77
CA LYS A 27 -11.84 41.60 -18.85
C LYS A 27 -12.63 40.68 -17.91
N PRO A 28 -12.34 39.36 -17.84
CA PRO A 28 -12.61 38.61 -16.62
C PRO A 28 -11.45 38.87 -15.66
N THR A 29 -11.78 39.49 -14.54
CA THR A 29 -10.87 39.76 -13.43
C THR A 29 -10.52 38.44 -12.75
N THR A 30 -9.55 37.69 -13.27
CA THR A 30 -8.89 36.62 -12.52
C THR A 30 -7.51 37.12 -12.10
N ARG A 31 -7.29 37.23 -10.79
CA ARG A 31 -5.96 37.48 -10.21
C ARG A 31 -5.01 36.41 -10.77
N LYS A 32 -4.15 36.78 -11.71
CA LYS A 32 -2.96 35.99 -12.02
C LYS A 32 -2.09 36.00 -10.77
N LEU A 33 -2.18 34.96 -9.96
CA LEU A 33 -1.11 34.60 -9.04
C LEU A 33 0.09 34.25 -9.92
N GLN A 34 0.98 35.22 -10.13
CA GLN A 34 2.31 34.97 -10.67
C GLN A 34 3.07 34.19 -9.60
N HIS A 35 2.97 32.85 -9.63
CA HIS A 35 3.89 32.03 -8.86
C HIS A 35 5.31 32.27 -9.42
N PRO A 36 6.30 32.58 -8.58
CA PRO A 36 7.67 32.74 -9.04
C PRO A 36 8.14 31.41 -9.62
N THR A 37 8.57 31.44 -10.89
CA THR A 37 9.26 30.33 -11.53
C THR A 37 10.47 29.94 -10.68
N VAL A 38 10.39 28.82 -9.96
CA VAL A 38 11.55 28.26 -9.26
C VAL A 38 12.38 27.50 -10.31
N CYS A 39 13.18 28.24 -11.07
CA CYS A 39 14.14 27.67 -12.02
C CYS A 39 15.34 27.11 -11.25
N PHE A 40 15.61 25.82 -11.42
CA PHE A 40 16.85 25.19 -10.98
C PHE A 40 18.03 25.85 -11.72
N HIS A 41 18.98 26.39 -10.98
CA HIS A 41 20.22 26.93 -11.55
C HIS A 41 21.08 25.77 -12.08
N HIS A 42 21.06 25.59 -13.40
CA HIS A 42 22.20 25.10 -14.17
C HIS A 42 22.75 26.29 -14.96
N GLY A 43 24.07 26.42 -15.05
CA GLY A 43 24.77 27.57 -15.62
C GLY A 43 24.05 28.24 -16.80
N ASN A 44 23.75 29.53 -16.63
CA ASN A 44 23.44 30.53 -17.66
C ASN A 44 22.43 30.21 -18.78
N GLN A 45 21.57 29.20 -18.69
CA GLN A 45 20.46 29.01 -19.63
C GLN A 45 19.13 28.79 -18.90
N ILE A 46 18.24 29.79 -19.04
CA ILE A 46 16.83 29.72 -18.64
C ILE A 46 16.10 28.94 -19.73
N LEU A 47 15.80 27.65 -19.50
CA LEU A 47 14.82 26.94 -20.31
C LEU A 47 13.42 27.31 -19.80
N GLN A 48 12.76 28.23 -20.51
CA GLN A 48 11.34 28.49 -20.34
C GLN A 48 10.57 27.26 -20.85
N ALA A 49 10.03 26.45 -19.95
CA ALA A 49 9.08 25.41 -20.30
C ALA A 49 7.71 26.07 -20.54
N GLU A 50 7.32 26.24 -21.81
CA GLU A 50 6.00 26.69 -22.19
C GLU A 50 4.94 25.65 -21.75
N HIS A 51 4.13 26.05 -20.78
CA HIS A 51 3.08 25.23 -20.19
C HIS A 51 1.92 25.07 -21.19
N ASN A 52 1.76 23.87 -21.75
CA ASN A 52 0.64 23.51 -22.62
C ASN A 52 -0.69 23.45 -21.84
N GLY A 53 -1.29 24.62 -21.57
CA GLY A 53 -2.74 24.88 -21.62
C GLY A 53 -3.73 23.99 -20.85
N ARG A 54 -3.32 23.18 -19.86
CA ARG A 54 -4.27 22.40 -19.06
C ARG A 54 -4.74 23.22 -17.84
N PRO A 55 -6.05 23.39 -17.63
CA PRO A 55 -6.56 24.06 -16.44
C PRO A 55 -6.21 23.25 -15.19
N PHE A 56 -5.68 23.95 -14.19
CA PHE A 56 -5.45 23.46 -12.84
C PHE A 56 -6.81 23.01 -12.24
N ASN A 57 -6.91 21.75 -11.83
CA ASN A 57 -8.15 21.22 -11.24
C ASN A 57 -8.11 21.43 -9.73
N GLU A 58 -8.92 22.37 -9.24
CA GLU A 58 -9.07 22.74 -7.83
C GLU A 58 -9.61 21.55 -7.01
N GLY A 59 -8.70 20.80 -6.40
CA GLY A 59 -9.04 19.62 -5.61
C GLY A 59 -7.93 19.23 -4.64
N ASN A 60 -7.89 19.90 -3.49
CA ASN A 60 -7.30 19.47 -2.21
C ASN A 60 -5.77 19.51 -2.02
N VAL A 61 -5.11 20.59 -2.38
CA VAL A 61 -3.97 21.10 -1.60
C VAL A 61 -4.34 22.52 -1.22
N ARG A 62 -4.34 22.88 0.08
CA ARG A 62 -4.53 24.29 0.44
C ARG A 62 -3.34 25.05 -0.12
N ASP A 63 -3.55 26.19 -0.76
CA ASP A 63 -2.45 27.03 -1.26
C ASP A 63 -1.37 27.26 -0.17
N ASP A 64 -1.81 27.33 1.09
CA ASP A 64 -0.99 27.38 2.30
C ASP A 64 0.04 26.24 2.42
N ASP A 65 -0.31 25.00 2.06
CA ASP A 65 0.59 23.84 2.17
C ASP A 65 1.67 23.87 1.10
N MET A 66 1.34 24.35 -0.11
CA MET A 66 2.30 24.54 -1.19
C MET A 66 3.21 25.74 -0.90
N GLU A 67 2.66 26.82 -0.35
CA GLU A 67 3.44 27.98 0.09
C GLU A 67 4.42 27.61 1.21
N ALA A 68 3.98 26.81 2.19
CA ALA A 68 4.83 26.28 3.26
C ALA A 68 5.93 25.34 2.73
N LEU A 69 5.61 24.49 1.76
CA LEU A 69 6.61 23.65 1.10
C LEU A 69 7.64 24.52 0.37
N LEU A 70 7.20 25.49 -0.41
CA LEU A 70 8.06 26.41 -1.15
C LEU A 70 8.94 27.25 -0.22
N SER A 71 8.42 27.71 0.91
CA SER A 71 9.22 28.46 1.89
C SER A 71 10.30 27.57 2.51
N ASN A 72 9.96 26.34 2.90
CA ASN A 72 10.92 25.40 3.51
C ASN A 72 12.01 24.97 2.52
N VAL A 73 11.63 24.67 1.28
CA VAL A 73 12.58 24.35 0.21
C VAL A 73 13.52 25.53 -0.06
N ARG A 74 12.99 26.76 -0.14
CA ARG A 74 13.80 27.98 -0.35
C ARG A 74 14.81 28.23 0.77
N LEU A 75 14.39 28.06 2.02
CA LEU A 75 15.28 28.20 3.19
C LEU A 75 16.43 27.19 3.11
N ARG A 76 16.15 25.96 2.69
CA ARG A 76 17.16 24.89 2.60
C ARG A 76 18.05 24.93 1.37
N GLN A 77 17.64 25.59 0.29
CA GLN A 77 18.55 25.82 -0.86
C GLN A 77 19.78 26.68 -0.48
N GLN A 78 19.73 27.38 0.65
CA GLN A 78 20.89 28.09 1.21
C GLN A 78 21.88 27.15 1.92
N GLU A 79 21.45 25.92 2.25
CA GLU A 79 22.31 24.87 2.79
C GLU A 79 22.94 24.06 1.65
N LYS A 80 24.27 23.90 1.68
CA LYS A 80 24.98 23.08 0.70
C LYS A 80 24.55 21.61 0.87
N PRO A 81 24.02 20.93 -0.16
CA PRO A 81 23.61 19.54 -0.03
C PRO A 81 24.82 18.67 0.34
N ALA A 82 24.64 17.79 1.34
CA ALA A 82 25.72 16.96 1.88
C ALA A 82 26.42 16.11 0.81
N ARG A 83 25.68 15.71 -0.25
CA ARG A 83 26.24 15.19 -1.50
C ARG A 83 25.38 15.63 -2.70
N PRO A 84 25.95 16.33 -3.69
CA PRO A 84 25.22 16.63 -4.92
C PRO A 84 24.93 15.35 -5.71
N LEU A 85 23.77 15.29 -6.38
CA LEU A 85 23.42 14.20 -7.29
C LEU A 85 24.42 14.15 -8.44
N ASN A 86 24.80 12.95 -8.88
CA ASN A 86 25.58 12.78 -10.11
C ASN A 86 24.71 12.96 -11.37
N GLN A 87 25.32 12.92 -12.55
CA GLN A 87 24.61 13.15 -13.82
C GLN A 87 23.43 12.19 -14.04
N GLN A 88 23.62 10.89 -13.84
CA GLN A 88 22.57 9.88 -14.04
C GLN A 88 21.42 10.04 -13.03
N GLN A 89 21.74 10.38 -11.79
CA GLN A 89 20.74 10.63 -10.75
C GLN A 89 19.91 11.89 -11.06
N ARG A 90 20.54 12.95 -11.59
CA ARG A 90 19.84 14.16 -12.05
C ARG A 90 18.93 13.86 -13.22
N GLU A 91 19.39 13.12 -14.22
CA GLU A 91 18.58 12.71 -15.36
C GLU A 91 17.34 11.89 -14.91
N ALA A 92 17.52 10.96 -13.98
CA ALA A 92 16.41 10.20 -13.40
C ALA A 92 15.44 11.10 -12.60
N ALA A 93 15.94 12.12 -11.90
CA ALA A 93 15.12 13.05 -11.15
C ALA A 93 14.28 13.95 -12.07
N HIS A 94 14.88 14.53 -13.10
CA HIS A 94 14.24 15.47 -14.05
C HIS A 94 13.43 14.80 -15.16
N THR A 95 13.35 13.47 -15.18
CA THR A 95 12.51 12.79 -16.17
C THR A 95 11.04 13.17 -15.93
N ASP A 96 10.34 13.54 -17.00
CA ASP A 96 8.92 13.88 -16.97
C ASP A 96 8.07 12.86 -16.20
N SER A 97 7.13 13.33 -15.39
CA SER A 97 6.28 12.54 -14.50
C SER A 97 5.34 11.58 -15.26
N SER A 98 5.03 11.86 -16.52
CA SER A 98 4.24 10.96 -17.37
C SER A 98 5.02 9.73 -17.85
N LYS A 99 6.34 9.72 -17.70
CA LYS A 99 7.21 8.64 -18.18
C LYS A 99 7.58 7.67 -17.06
N PRO A 100 7.51 6.34 -17.30
CA PRO A 100 8.01 5.37 -16.34
C PRO A 100 9.55 5.44 -16.27
N VAL A 101 10.07 5.34 -15.05
CA VAL A 101 11.52 5.34 -14.78
C VAL A 101 11.88 4.14 -13.94
N MET A 102 12.86 3.37 -14.39
CA MET A 102 13.43 2.24 -13.66
C MET A 102 14.89 2.53 -13.32
N ILE A 103 15.19 2.56 -12.02
CA ILE A 103 16.54 2.83 -11.52
C ILE A 103 17.19 1.50 -11.10
N LEU A 104 18.16 1.05 -11.89
CA LEU A 104 19.02 -0.09 -11.58
C LEU A 104 20.27 0.41 -10.87
N ALA A 105 20.45 0.08 -9.58
CA ALA A 105 21.61 0.56 -8.85
C ALA A 105 22.04 -0.33 -7.68
N GLY A 106 23.36 -0.49 -7.50
CA GLY A 106 23.98 -1.25 -6.41
C GLY A 106 23.73 -0.66 -5.03
N ALA A 107 24.18 -1.33 -3.97
CA ALA A 107 24.13 -0.78 -2.62
C ALA A 107 24.93 0.55 -2.54
N GLY A 108 24.48 1.51 -1.71
CA GLY A 108 25.18 2.79 -1.52
C GLY A 108 25.15 3.79 -2.69
N SER A 109 24.59 3.43 -3.85
CA SER A 109 24.52 4.26 -5.07
C SER A 109 23.55 5.45 -5.02
N GLY A 110 22.95 5.75 -3.85
CA GLY A 110 22.06 6.90 -3.69
C GLY A 110 20.63 6.73 -4.22
N LYS A 111 20.15 5.50 -4.48
CA LYS A 111 18.76 5.21 -4.93
C LYS A 111 17.69 6.05 -4.22
N THR A 112 17.75 6.07 -2.89
CA THR A 112 16.79 6.79 -2.05
C THR A 112 16.90 8.30 -2.25
N SER A 113 18.11 8.83 -2.38
CA SER A 113 18.33 10.26 -2.65
C SER A 113 17.80 10.65 -4.04
N THR A 114 18.00 9.79 -5.04
CA THR A 114 17.42 10.00 -6.38
C THR A 114 15.89 10.00 -6.36
N LEU A 115 15.27 9.09 -5.58
CA LEU A 115 13.81 9.05 -5.42
C LEU A 115 13.26 10.33 -4.77
N VAL A 116 13.90 10.83 -3.72
CA VAL A 116 13.50 12.09 -3.05
C VAL A 116 13.68 13.28 -4.00
N ALA A 117 14.81 13.34 -4.73
CA ALA A 117 15.03 14.41 -5.71
C ALA A 117 14.00 14.38 -6.84
N ARG A 118 13.64 13.19 -7.34
CA ARG A 118 12.57 13.03 -8.33
C ARG A 118 11.23 13.54 -7.79
N LEU A 119 10.88 13.21 -6.55
CA LEU A 119 9.65 13.69 -5.92
C LEU A 119 9.61 15.22 -5.86
N LEU A 120 10.71 15.84 -5.45
CA LEU A 120 10.81 17.30 -5.38
C LEU A 120 10.71 17.94 -6.77
N ASP A 121 11.37 17.37 -7.78
CA ASP A 121 11.25 17.85 -9.16
C ASP A 121 9.79 17.76 -9.67
N MET A 122 9.13 16.62 -9.42
CA MET A 122 7.72 16.44 -9.77
C MET A 122 6.84 17.51 -9.10
N ALA A 123 7.03 17.79 -7.82
CA ALA A 123 6.22 18.76 -7.09
C ALA A 123 6.50 20.21 -7.49
N LEU A 124 7.79 20.59 -7.57
CA LEU A 124 8.23 21.98 -7.68
C LEU A 124 8.39 22.44 -9.13
N CYS A 125 8.91 21.58 -10.02
CA CYS A 125 9.12 21.91 -11.43
C CYS A 125 7.90 21.56 -12.27
N GLN A 126 7.35 20.36 -12.04
CA GLN A 126 6.31 19.79 -12.90
C GLN A 126 4.89 20.06 -12.37
N GLY A 127 4.77 20.66 -11.18
CA GLY A 127 3.49 21.03 -10.57
C GLY A 127 2.62 19.85 -10.15
N VAL A 128 3.21 18.67 -9.91
CA VAL A 128 2.48 17.48 -9.46
C VAL A 128 2.09 17.64 -7.99
N PRO A 129 0.79 17.60 -7.64
CA PRO A 129 0.36 17.65 -6.25
C PRO A 129 0.85 16.44 -5.45
N LEU A 130 1.49 16.65 -4.31
CA LEU A 130 2.03 15.57 -3.48
C LEU A 130 0.94 14.60 -2.97
N ASN A 131 -0.29 15.08 -2.78
CA ASN A 131 -1.44 14.27 -2.39
C ASN A 131 -1.88 13.26 -3.49
N GLN A 132 -1.38 13.40 -4.72
CA GLN A 132 -1.58 12.47 -5.84
C GLN A 132 -0.42 11.47 -5.98
N VAL A 133 0.61 11.57 -5.13
CA VAL A 133 1.75 10.66 -5.14
C VAL A 133 1.54 9.51 -4.17
N LEU A 134 1.72 8.28 -4.66
CA LEU A 134 1.78 7.08 -3.84
C LEU A 134 3.24 6.62 -3.70
N MET A 135 3.72 6.53 -2.47
CA MET A 135 5.07 6.03 -2.16
C MET A 135 5.01 4.72 -1.36
N LEU A 136 5.50 3.64 -1.97
CA LEU A 136 5.48 2.31 -1.38
C LEU A 136 6.89 1.81 -1.03
N THR A 137 7.02 1.17 0.13
CA THR A 137 8.24 0.48 0.57
C THR A 137 7.94 -0.96 0.96
N PHE A 138 8.98 -1.80 1.06
CA PHE A 138 8.82 -3.19 1.51
C PHE A 138 8.71 -3.31 3.03
N THR A 139 9.48 -2.52 3.77
CA THR A 139 9.54 -2.62 5.24
C THR A 139 9.01 -1.37 5.91
N VAL A 140 8.53 -1.52 7.15
CA VAL A 140 8.13 -0.40 8.01
C VAL A 140 9.34 0.48 8.33
N LYS A 141 10.53 -0.12 8.53
CA LYS A 141 11.76 0.64 8.76
C LYS A 141 12.05 1.60 7.60
N SER A 142 11.97 1.12 6.36
CA SER A 142 12.15 1.97 5.17
C SER A 142 11.06 3.06 5.04
N THR A 143 9.83 2.78 5.48
CA THR A 143 8.78 3.80 5.58
C THR A 143 9.19 4.92 6.54
N MET A 144 9.74 4.59 7.71
CA MET A 144 10.18 5.58 8.71
C MET A 144 11.38 6.38 8.23
N GLU A 145 12.42 5.71 7.72
CA GLU A 145 13.61 6.38 7.16
C GLU A 145 13.25 7.32 6.01
N MET A 146 12.30 6.91 5.15
CA MET A 146 11.83 7.76 4.06
C MET A 146 11.04 8.95 4.58
N ARG A 147 10.22 8.74 5.60
CA ARG A 147 9.47 9.82 6.25
C ARG A 147 10.41 10.87 6.84
N GLU A 148 11.45 10.46 7.56
CA GLU A 148 12.45 11.39 8.12
C GLU A 148 13.13 12.20 7.02
N ARG A 149 13.45 11.57 5.88
CA ARG A 149 14.00 12.27 4.71
C ARG A 149 13.03 13.28 4.12
N LEU A 150 11.75 12.93 4.00
CA LEU A 150 10.74 13.85 3.48
C LEU A 150 10.50 15.03 4.43
N GLU A 151 10.44 14.76 5.74
CA GLU A 151 10.33 15.81 6.76
C GLU A 151 11.57 16.72 6.75
N HIS A 152 12.76 16.15 6.49
CA HIS A 152 13.97 16.92 6.24
C HIS A 152 13.83 17.82 5.00
N GLU A 153 13.14 17.41 3.95
CA GLU A 153 12.87 18.28 2.78
C GLU A 153 11.67 19.23 2.98
N GLY A 154 11.12 19.32 4.20
CA GLY A 154 9.96 20.16 4.51
C GLY A 154 8.61 19.58 4.05
N ILE A 155 8.59 18.32 3.62
CA ILE A 155 7.37 17.61 3.23
C ILE A 155 6.77 16.96 4.48
N SER A 156 5.63 17.50 4.94
CA SER A 156 4.92 16.96 6.09
C SER A 156 4.23 15.64 5.77
N LYS A 157 3.96 14.84 6.81
CA LYS A 157 3.17 13.60 6.71
C LYS A 157 1.75 13.84 6.16
N ALA A 158 1.20 15.04 6.34
CA ALA A 158 -0.12 15.40 5.84
C ALA A 158 -0.13 15.50 4.31
N LEU A 159 0.99 15.95 3.72
CA LEU A 159 1.17 16.08 2.28
C LEU A 159 1.48 14.75 1.60
N LEU A 160 2.39 13.96 2.20
CA LEU A 160 2.77 12.65 1.66
C LEU A 160 3.13 11.70 2.80
N LYS A 161 2.51 10.52 2.77
CA LYS A 161 2.79 9.44 3.73
C LYS A 161 3.33 8.22 3.00
N PRO A 162 4.63 7.91 3.12
CA PRO A 162 5.16 6.62 2.68
C PRO A 162 4.45 5.48 3.42
N MET A 163 4.20 4.37 2.74
CA MET A 163 3.51 3.21 3.29
C MET A 163 4.17 1.91 2.85
N THR A 164 3.97 0.84 3.60
CA THR A 164 4.27 -0.49 3.08
C THR A 164 3.18 -0.95 2.11
N ILE A 165 3.52 -1.88 1.20
CA ILE A 165 2.52 -2.49 0.29
C ILE A 165 1.35 -3.07 1.09
N HIS A 166 1.62 -3.79 2.19
CA HIS A 166 0.60 -4.35 3.06
C HIS A 166 -0.27 -3.27 3.73
N SER A 167 0.33 -2.19 4.21
CA SER A 167 -0.42 -1.09 4.83
C SER A 167 -1.35 -0.41 3.82
N TRP A 168 -0.86 -0.22 2.59
CA TRP A 168 -1.64 0.36 1.51
C TRP A 168 -2.78 -0.58 1.09
N GLY A 169 -2.49 -1.86 0.86
CA GLY A 169 -3.47 -2.87 0.51
C GLY A 169 -4.56 -3.04 1.57
N TYR A 170 -4.19 -3.06 2.85
CA TYR A 170 -5.16 -3.10 3.94
C TYR A 170 -6.02 -1.83 4.00
N GLY A 171 -5.43 -0.65 3.75
CA GLY A 171 -6.17 0.61 3.66
C GLY A 171 -7.20 0.59 2.52
N LEU A 172 -6.79 0.10 1.35
CA LEU A 172 -7.66 -0.05 0.18
C LEU A 172 -8.81 -1.03 0.47
N LEU A 173 -8.50 -2.21 0.99
CA LEU A 173 -9.48 -3.23 1.32
C LEU A 173 -10.42 -2.75 2.43
N SER A 174 -9.91 -2.06 3.45
CA SER A 174 -10.74 -1.48 4.52
C SER A 174 -11.75 -0.46 3.97
N LYS A 175 -11.31 0.39 3.03
CA LYS A 175 -12.16 1.42 2.42
C LYS A 175 -13.22 0.84 1.50
N TYR A 176 -12.86 -0.19 0.71
CA TYR A 176 -13.73 -0.78 -0.32
C TYR A 176 -14.22 -2.20 0.03
N HIS A 177 -14.26 -2.55 1.31
CA HIS A 177 -14.55 -3.91 1.79
C HIS A 177 -15.87 -4.48 1.25
N ARG A 178 -16.92 -3.66 1.14
CA ARG A 178 -18.21 -4.07 0.57
C ARG A 178 -18.11 -4.49 -0.89
N ALA A 179 -17.35 -3.75 -1.70
CA ALA A 179 -17.13 -4.10 -3.10
C ALA A 179 -16.28 -5.38 -3.25
N ALA A 180 -15.44 -5.69 -2.25
CA ALA A 180 -14.68 -6.93 -2.17
C ALA A 180 -15.48 -8.11 -1.58
N GLY A 181 -16.78 -7.94 -1.30
CA GLY A 181 -17.66 -9.01 -0.80
C GLY A 181 -17.66 -9.19 0.72
N PHE A 182 -17.07 -8.25 1.48
CA PHE A 182 -17.12 -8.28 2.94
C PHE A 182 -18.30 -7.47 3.46
N GLU A 183 -19.07 -8.03 4.39
CA GLU A 183 -20.17 -7.33 5.08
C GLU A 183 -19.67 -6.21 5.99
N SER A 184 -18.46 -6.38 6.53
CA SER A 184 -17.81 -5.44 7.45
C SER A 184 -16.32 -5.29 7.14
N ARG A 185 -15.68 -4.31 7.78
CA ARG A 185 -14.25 -4.08 7.60
C ARG A 185 -13.46 -5.32 8.07
N PRO A 186 -12.55 -5.87 7.24
CA PRO A 186 -11.80 -7.06 7.62
C PRO A 186 -10.80 -6.76 8.75
N SER A 187 -10.67 -7.73 9.66
CA SER A 187 -9.62 -7.79 10.67
C SER A 187 -8.41 -8.55 10.14
N ILE A 188 -7.22 -8.16 10.59
CA ILE A 188 -5.98 -8.88 10.29
C ILE A 188 -5.82 -9.97 11.35
N ILE A 189 -5.69 -11.22 10.91
CA ILE A 189 -5.36 -12.34 11.79
C ILE A 189 -3.86 -12.56 11.79
N GLY A 190 -3.29 -12.85 12.96
CA GLY A 190 -1.87 -13.19 13.09
C GLY A 190 -1.61 -14.65 12.71
N ASP A 191 -0.33 -15.00 12.54
CA ASP A 191 0.08 -16.35 12.14
C ASP A 191 -0.44 -17.46 13.08
N ALA A 192 -0.54 -17.17 14.38
CA ALA A 192 -1.09 -18.13 15.35
C ALA A 192 -2.58 -18.41 15.10
N ASP A 193 -3.36 -17.37 14.81
CA ASP A 193 -4.78 -17.52 14.45
C ASP A 193 -4.94 -18.15 13.08
N ALA A 194 -4.12 -17.78 12.10
CA ALA A 194 -4.11 -18.40 10.78
C ALA A 194 -3.85 -19.92 10.89
N LYS A 195 -2.91 -20.35 11.74
CA LYS A 195 -2.67 -21.78 12.02
C LYS A 195 -3.87 -22.47 12.66
N ARG A 196 -4.53 -21.81 13.61
CA ARG A 196 -5.77 -22.33 14.23
C ARG A 196 -6.88 -22.50 13.20
N VAL A 197 -7.10 -21.49 12.37
CA VAL A 197 -8.09 -21.53 11.28
C VAL A 197 -7.76 -22.65 10.30
N ALA A 198 -6.50 -22.80 9.90
CA ALA A 198 -6.06 -23.87 9.01
C ALA A 198 -6.28 -25.27 9.63
N ALA A 199 -6.03 -25.43 10.93
CA ALA A 199 -6.29 -26.68 11.64
C ALA A 199 -7.79 -27.02 11.65
N VAL A 200 -8.65 -26.04 11.97
CA VAL A 200 -10.11 -26.21 11.92
C VAL A 200 -10.58 -26.55 10.50
N ALA A 201 -10.07 -25.85 9.49
CA ALA A 201 -10.42 -26.10 8.09
C ALA A 201 -10.03 -27.52 7.66
N LYS A 202 -8.86 -28.01 8.07
CA LYS A 202 -8.42 -29.39 7.84
C LYS A 202 -9.36 -30.40 8.51
N SER A 203 -9.64 -30.21 9.79
CA SER A 203 -10.56 -31.07 10.53
C SER A 203 -11.98 -31.05 9.97
N TRP A 204 -12.42 -29.93 9.37
CA TRP A 204 -13.74 -29.84 8.75
C TRP A 204 -13.86 -30.74 7.51
N ALA A 205 -12.82 -30.81 6.67
CA ALA A 205 -12.80 -31.74 5.53
C ALA A 205 -12.89 -33.20 6.00
N GLU A 206 -12.13 -33.56 7.04
CA GLU A 206 -12.18 -34.89 7.67
C GLU A 206 -13.55 -35.16 8.33
N PHE A 207 -14.19 -34.14 8.91
CA PHE A 207 -15.51 -34.25 9.55
C PHE A 207 -16.64 -34.55 8.58
N ALA A 208 -16.58 -34.05 7.34
CA ALA A 208 -17.58 -34.33 6.32
C ALA A 208 -17.54 -35.82 5.89
N GLU A 209 -16.33 -36.34 5.67
CA GLU A 209 -16.11 -37.75 5.35
C GLU A 209 -16.46 -38.66 6.53
N PHE A 210 -16.07 -38.27 7.75
CA PHE A 210 -16.47 -38.96 8.98
C PHE A 210 -18.00 -39.03 9.11
N LYS A 211 -18.71 -37.92 8.89
CA LYS A 211 -20.18 -37.89 8.95
C LYS A 211 -20.82 -38.86 7.96
N ALA A 212 -20.32 -38.90 6.72
CA ALA A 212 -20.82 -39.81 5.70
C ALA A 212 -20.59 -41.27 6.08
N ASN A 213 -19.39 -41.61 6.58
CA ASN A 213 -19.07 -42.95 7.06
C ASN A 213 -19.91 -43.34 8.29
N PHE A 214 -20.19 -42.39 9.18
CA PHE A 214 -21.01 -42.61 10.36
C PHE A 214 -22.48 -42.82 10.02
N ALA A 215 -23.02 -42.04 9.09
CA ALA A 215 -24.37 -42.23 8.56
C ALA A 215 -24.51 -43.61 7.91
N LYS A 216 -23.50 -44.05 7.15
CA LYS A 216 -23.44 -45.39 6.55
C LYS A 216 -23.42 -46.50 7.62
N LEU A 217 -22.62 -46.37 8.67
CA LEU A 217 -22.58 -47.31 9.79
C LEU A 217 -23.95 -47.46 10.47
N LEU A 218 -24.67 -46.35 10.62
CA LEU A 218 -25.98 -46.31 11.26
C LEU A 218 -27.16 -46.64 10.30
N GLY A 219 -26.88 -46.88 9.02
CA GLY A 219 -27.90 -47.19 8.01
C GLY A 219 -28.83 -46.02 7.71
N VAL A 220 -28.35 -44.77 7.78
CA VAL A 220 -29.13 -43.57 7.51
C VAL A 220 -28.54 -42.71 6.39
N PRO A 221 -29.35 -41.84 5.75
CA PRO A 221 -28.83 -40.91 4.74
C PRO A 221 -27.72 -40.01 5.29
N ASP A 222 -26.71 -39.70 4.48
CA ASP A 222 -25.60 -38.79 4.80
C ASP A 222 -26.05 -37.33 5.03
N THR A 223 -27.20 -36.96 4.47
CA THR A 223 -27.91 -35.71 4.71
C THR A 223 -28.50 -35.59 6.13
N THR A 224 -28.54 -36.69 6.89
CA THR A 224 -29.07 -36.71 8.27
C THR A 224 -28.32 -35.71 9.16
N SER A 225 -29.06 -34.94 9.95
CA SER A 225 -28.47 -33.94 10.85
C SER A 225 -27.68 -34.60 12.00
N TRP A 226 -26.67 -33.91 12.51
CA TRP A 226 -25.84 -34.39 13.63
C TRP A 226 -26.66 -34.78 14.88
N PRO A 227 -27.64 -33.99 15.34
CA PRO A 227 -28.45 -34.37 16.50
C PRO A 227 -29.20 -35.70 16.30
N ARG A 228 -29.63 -35.97 15.06
CA ARG A 228 -30.35 -37.20 14.73
C ARG A 228 -29.41 -38.40 14.63
N LEU A 229 -28.23 -38.22 14.00
CA LEU A 229 -27.17 -39.23 13.97
C LEU A 229 -26.73 -39.64 15.38
N LEU A 230 -26.47 -38.66 16.25
CA LEU A 230 -26.05 -38.90 17.63
C LEU A 230 -27.13 -39.62 18.42
N ASN A 231 -28.39 -39.18 18.36
CA ASN A 231 -29.48 -39.87 19.05
C ASN A 231 -29.65 -41.32 18.58
N GLN A 232 -29.45 -41.60 17.29
CA GLN A 232 -29.55 -42.95 16.75
C GLN A 232 -28.38 -43.84 17.19
N LEU A 233 -27.15 -43.31 17.20
CA LEU A 233 -25.98 -43.99 17.77
C LEU A 233 -26.20 -44.35 19.23
N LEU A 234 -26.66 -43.40 20.04
CA LEU A 234 -26.87 -43.60 21.48
C LEU A 234 -27.92 -44.67 21.76
N ARG A 235 -28.96 -44.77 20.91
CA ARG A 235 -29.98 -45.83 20.98
C ARG A 235 -29.44 -47.19 20.54
N ALA A 236 -28.67 -47.22 19.44
CA ALA A 236 -28.13 -48.46 18.89
C ALA A 236 -26.98 -49.03 19.74
N HIS A 237 -26.18 -48.16 20.36
CA HIS A 237 -24.96 -48.52 21.09
C HIS A 237 -24.76 -47.68 22.36
N PRO A 238 -25.45 -48.03 23.46
CA PRO A 238 -25.34 -47.31 24.73
C PRO A 238 -23.92 -47.34 25.33
N SER A 239 -23.14 -48.39 25.06
CA SER A 239 -21.75 -48.54 25.52
C SER A 239 -20.80 -47.52 24.87
N ILE A 240 -21.07 -47.08 23.64
CA ILE A 240 -20.28 -46.05 22.95
C ILE A 240 -20.44 -44.70 23.65
N HIS A 241 -21.63 -44.40 24.18
CA HIS A 241 -21.85 -43.18 24.96
C HIS A 241 -20.92 -43.11 26.18
N ALA A 242 -20.83 -44.20 26.94
CA ALA A 242 -19.98 -44.28 28.11
C ALA A 242 -18.50 -44.10 27.74
N HIS A 243 -18.06 -44.74 26.66
CA HIS A 243 -16.68 -44.64 26.16
C HIS A 243 -16.33 -43.24 25.64
N VAL A 244 -17.18 -42.64 24.79
CA VAL A 244 -16.97 -41.28 24.27
C VAL A 244 -16.96 -40.26 25.41
N LYS A 245 -17.86 -40.40 26.39
CA LYS A 245 -17.89 -39.53 27.57
C LYS A 245 -16.60 -39.64 28.37
N ALA A 246 -16.04 -40.84 28.54
CA ALA A 246 -14.75 -41.04 29.20
C ALA A 246 -13.60 -40.36 28.43
N CYS A 247 -13.49 -40.57 27.11
CA CYS A 247 -12.47 -39.91 26.29
C CYS A 247 -12.58 -38.37 26.32
N VAL A 248 -13.80 -37.82 26.31
CA VAL A 248 -14.00 -36.35 26.39
C VAL A 248 -13.49 -35.80 27.72
N GLU A 249 -13.71 -36.49 28.83
CA GLU A 249 -13.20 -36.06 30.14
C GLU A 249 -11.68 -36.20 30.24
N GLU A 250 -11.09 -37.24 29.63
CA GLU A 250 -9.63 -37.37 29.50
C GLU A 250 -8.99 -36.21 28.72
N VAL A 251 -9.54 -35.90 27.53
CA VAL A 251 -9.04 -34.79 26.69
C VAL A 251 -9.14 -33.45 27.43
N LYS A 252 -10.24 -33.18 28.14
CA LYS A 252 -10.39 -31.97 28.96
C LYS A 252 -9.34 -31.88 30.06
N ALA A 253 -9.06 -33.00 30.74
CA ALA A 253 -8.06 -33.06 31.80
C ALA A 253 -6.64 -32.79 31.25
N GLU A 254 -6.31 -33.34 30.08
CA GLU A 254 -5.03 -33.10 29.39
C GLU A 254 -4.87 -31.64 28.98
N GLU A 255 -5.90 -31.03 28.38
CA GLU A 255 -5.89 -29.62 27.99
C GLU A 255 -5.67 -28.69 29.19
N GLU A 256 -6.33 -28.97 30.31
CA GLU A 256 -6.18 -28.19 31.54
C GLU A 256 -4.77 -28.33 32.14
N GLN A 257 -4.20 -29.54 32.11
CA GLN A 257 -2.82 -29.78 32.53
C GLN A 257 -1.80 -29.05 31.63
N HIS A 258 -2.04 -29.05 30.31
CA HIS A 258 -1.23 -28.31 29.34
C HIS A 258 -1.34 -26.79 29.53
N ARG A 259 -2.54 -26.28 29.83
CA ARG A 259 -2.76 -24.86 30.15
C ARG A 259 -1.96 -24.44 31.39
N ARG A 260 -2.07 -25.19 32.49
CA ARG A 260 -1.33 -24.95 33.74
C ARG A 260 0.19 -24.98 33.53
N LYS A 261 0.71 -25.93 32.74
CA LYS A 261 2.14 -26.00 32.39
C LYS A 261 2.61 -24.79 31.58
N ARG A 262 1.78 -24.28 30.67
CA ARG A 262 2.09 -23.07 29.88
C ARG A 262 2.11 -21.83 30.75
N GLU A 263 1.11 -21.64 31.60
CA GLU A 263 1.02 -20.52 32.55
C GLU A 263 2.21 -20.51 33.52
N GLY A 264 2.58 -21.68 34.06
CA GLY A 264 3.75 -21.82 34.93
C GLY A 264 5.08 -21.51 34.22
N LYS A 265 5.24 -21.92 32.96
CA LYS A 265 6.44 -21.57 32.16
C LYS A 265 6.53 -20.08 31.86
N VAL A 266 5.40 -19.42 31.60
CA VAL A 266 5.36 -17.97 31.35
C VAL A 266 5.72 -17.20 32.62
N LEU A 267 5.17 -17.59 33.77
CA LEU A 267 5.51 -17.00 35.08
C LEU A 267 6.99 -17.21 35.44
N ALA A 268 7.53 -18.40 35.21
CA ALA A 268 8.94 -18.70 35.47
C ALA A 268 9.89 -17.90 34.54
N ALA A 269 9.54 -17.74 33.26
CA ALA A 269 10.31 -16.93 32.33
C ALA A 269 10.27 -15.44 32.69
N ALA A 270 9.11 -14.93 33.15
CA ALA A 270 8.97 -13.56 33.64
C ALA A 270 9.81 -13.32 34.90
N ALA A 271 9.79 -14.25 35.86
CA ALA A 271 10.60 -14.16 37.08
C ALA A 271 12.11 -14.17 36.78
N ALA A 272 12.57 -15.03 35.87
CA ALA A 272 13.97 -15.09 35.46
C ALA A 272 14.44 -13.79 34.76
N ALA A 273 13.56 -13.15 33.99
CA ALA A 273 13.85 -11.87 33.35
C ALA A 273 13.96 -10.71 34.35
N VAL A 274 13.17 -10.72 35.43
CA VAL A 274 13.27 -9.74 36.53
C VAL A 274 14.59 -9.91 37.29
N SER A 275 14.97 -11.15 37.62
CA SER A 275 16.24 -11.42 38.33
C SER A 275 17.50 -11.13 37.50
N ALA A 276 17.40 -11.14 36.16
CA ALA A 276 18.52 -10.81 35.27
C ALA A 276 18.71 -9.29 35.04
N GLY A 277 17.76 -8.45 35.49
CA GLY A 277 17.80 -6.99 35.33
C GLY A 277 18.29 -6.21 36.55
N GLU A 278 18.54 -6.89 37.69
CA GLU A 278 18.99 -6.27 38.95
C GLU A 278 20.50 -6.50 39.25
N GLY A 279 21.28 -6.94 38.26
CA GLY A 279 22.72 -7.23 38.39
C GLY A 279 23.62 -6.30 37.60
#